data_AF-A0A7Y4WUI9-F1
#
_entry.id   AF-A0A7Y4WUI9-F1
#
_cell.length_a   1.000
_cell.length_b   1.000
_cell.length_c   1.000
_cell.angle_alpha   90.00
_cell.angle_beta   90.00
_cell.angle_gamma   90.00
#
_symmetry.space_group_name_H-M   'P 1'
#
loop_
_entity.id
_entity.type
_entity.pdbx_description
1 polymer ?
#
loop_
_entity_poly.entity_id
_entity_poly.type
_entity_poly.pdbx_seq_one_letter_code
_entity_poly.pdbx_strand_id
1 'polypeptide(L)'
;MVQRAWILVVLLLVPAWAGAQRVTGTGPEGEWLGRLDAGPATLRLVVRIEQTSAGALRATLNSVDQGATMPVDAVAFDDGMLRFRVEDIDGSYEGTMAADGSVIDGTWSQGVRAFPVRFSRLAEPFALDRPQTPQPPFPYDTRDVTVESATGISLACTLI
;
A
#
# COMPACT_ATOMS: atom_id res chain seq x y z
N MET A 1 -49.24 4.48 -53.01
CA MET A 1 -48.72 3.47 -52.04
C MET A 1 -47.25 3.76 -51.80
N VAL A 2 -46.89 4.34 -50.65
CA VAL A 2 -45.48 4.53 -50.27
C VAL A 2 -45.37 4.16 -48.79
N GLN A 3 -44.81 2.99 -48.49
CA GLN A 3 -44.56 2.53 -47.12
C GLN A 3 -43.37 3.31 -46.55
N ARG A 4 -43.59 3.98 -45.42
CA ARG A 4 -42.56 4.65 -44.62
C ARG A 4 -41.88 3.60 -43.72
N ALA A 5 -40.61 3.34 -43.97
CA ALA A 5 -39.75 2.52 -43.12
C ALA A 5 -39.42 3.29 -41.83
N TRP A 6 -39.67 2.67 -40.68
CA TRP A 6 -39.21 3.17 -39.38
C TRP A 6 -37.96 2.38 -39.00
N ILE A 7 -36.80 3.04 -38.95
CA ILE A 7 -35.57 2.47 -38.39
C ILE A 7 -35.59 2.74 -36.89
N LEU A 8 -35.75 1.68 -36.09
CA LEU A 8 -35.48 1.71 -34.65
C LEU A 8 -33.97 1.60 -34.44
N VAL A 9 -33.33 2.72 -34.07
CA VAL A 9 -31.97 2.72 -33.51
C VAL A 9 -32.08 2.36 -32.04
N VAL A 10 -31.70 1.13 -31.69
CA VAL A 10 -31.54 0.70 -30.29
C VAL A 10 -30.15 1.15 -29.83
N LEU A 11 -30.11 2.21 -29.01
CA LEU A 11 -28.89 2.67 -28.35
C LEU A 11 -28.63 1.77 -27.13
N LEU A 12 -27.70 0.83 -27.26
CA LEU A 12 -27.23 0.00 -26.13
C LEU A 12 -26.41 0.87 -25.17
N LEU A 13 -27.03 1.31 -24.08
CA LEU A 13 -26.35 1.87 -22.92
C LEU A 13 -25.68 0.71 -22.16
N VAL A 14 -24.39 0.48 -22.41
CA VAL A 14 -23.59 -0.41 -21.56
C VAL A 14 -23.27 0.35 -20.28
N PRO A 15 -23.75 -0.08 -19.10
CA PRO A 15 -23.31 0.53 -17.86
C PRO A 15 -21.84 0.13 -17.65
N ALA A 16 -20.94 1.10 -17.77
CA ALA A 16 -19.53 0.95 -17.40
C ALA A 16 -19.46 0.75 -15.88
N TRP A 17 -19.58 -0.49 -15.43
CA TRP A 17 -19.22 -0.86 -14.07
C TRP A 17 -17.71 -0.80 -14.00
N ALA A 18 -17.18 0.34 -13.55
CA ALA A 18 -15.81 0.46 -13.10
C ALA A 18 -15.65 -0.40 -11.83
N GLY A 19 -15.49 -1.71 -12.04
CA GLY A 19 -15.03 -2.60 -10.99
C GLY A 19 -13.63 -2.16 -10.61
N ALA A 20 -13.43 -1.72 -9.37
CA ALA A 20 -12.09 -1.62 -8.79
C ALA A 20 -11.40 -2.95 -9.05
N GLN A 21 -10.33 -2.93 -9.84
CA GLN A 21 -9.67 -4.13 -10.31
C GLN A 21 -9.07 -4.81 -9.08
N ARG A 22 -9.67 -5.93 -8.65
CA ARG A 22 -9.13 -6.71 -7.54
C ARG A 22 -7.80 -7.30 -8.00
N VAL A 23 -6.74 -6.95 -7.28
CA VAL A 23 -5.41 -7.52 -7.50
C VAL A 23 -5.40 -8.88 -6.84
N THR A 24 -5.10 -9.93 -7.60
CA THR A 24 -5.10 -11.32 -7.14
C THR A 24 -3.69 -11.89 -7.16
N GLY A 25 -3.47 -13.01 -6.45
CA GLY A 25 -2.17 -13.66 -6.36
C GLY A 25 -2.26 -15.03 -5.69
N THR A 26 -1.22 -15.85 -5.80
CA THR A 26 -1.23 -17.23 -5.27
C THR A 26 -0.48 -17.40 -3.94
N GLY A 27 0.35 -16.43 -3.57
CA GLY A 27 1.21 -16.47 -2.38
C GLY A 27 1.23 -15.15 -1.61
N PRO A 28 1.91 -15.08 -0.46
CA PRO A 28 1.92 -13.91 0.41
C PRO A 28 2.79 -12.78 -0.13
N GLU A 29 3.63 -13.02 -1.13
CA GLU A 29 4.59 -12.03 -1.65
C GLU A 29 3.88 -10.81 -2.22
N GLY A 30 4.48 -9.63 -2.03
CA GLY A 30 3.94 -8.35 -2.48
C GLY A 30 3.66 -7.39 -1.34
N GLU A 31 2.93 -6.31 -1.66
CA GLU A 31 2.53 -5.29 -0.70
C GLU A 31 1.06 -5.40 -0.33
N TRP A 32 0.80 -5.21 0.96
CA TRP A 32 -0.50 -5.39 1.57
C TRP A 32 -0.84 -4.18 2.42
N LEU A 33 -1.96 -3.54 2.12
CA LEU A 33 -2.48 -2.40 2.88
C LEU A 33 -3.57 -2.85 3.84
N GLY A 34 -3.35 -2.64 5.12
CA GLY A 34 -4.29 -2.89 6.20
C GLY A 34 -4.70 -1.59 6.90
N ARG A 35 -5.86 -1.63 7.54
CA ARG A 35 -6.37 -0.56 8.39
C ARG A 35 -6.57 -1.11 9.79
N LEU A 36 -5.84 -0.55 10.75
CA LEU A 36 -5.90 -0.88 12.17
C LEU A 36 -6.67 0.21 12.90
N ASP A 37 -7.87 -0.12 13.38
CA ASP A 37 -8.68 0.78 14.20
C ASP A 37 -8.36 0.58 15.69
N ALA A 38 -7.48 1.41 16.24
CA ALA A 38 -6.99 1.32 17.62
C ALA A 38 -7.88 2.09 18.64
N GLY A 39 -9.08 2.52 18.23
CA GLY A 39 -9.99 3.35 19.01
C GLY A 39 -9.93 4.82 18.58
N PRO A 40 -9.18 5.69 19.29
CA PRO A 40 -9.09 7.12 18.95
C PRO A 40 -8.27 7.42 17.70
N ALA A 41 -7.52 6.44 17.19
CA ALA A 41 -6.72 6.56 15.98
C ALA A 41 -6.95 5.35 15.08
N THR A 42 -6.95 5.61 13.77
CA THR A 42 -6.81 4.57 12.75
C THR A 42 -5.42 4.68 12.15
N LEU A 43 -4.70 3.55 12.09
CA LEU A 43 -3.40 3.45 11.45
C LEU A 43 -3.49 2.63 10.15
N ARG A 44 -2.88 3.13 9.09
CA ARG A 44 -2.62 2.39 7.86
C ARG A 44 -1.30 1.63 8.00
N LEU A 45 -1.39 0.33 7.85
CA LEU A 45 -0.26 -0.58 7.92
C LEU A 45 0.04 -1.11 6.52
N VAL A 46 1.27 -0.96 6.05
CA VAL A 46 1.74 -1.58 4.82
C VAL A 46 2.71 -2.68 5.18
N VAL A 47 2.36 -3.92 4.86
CA VAL A 47 3.26 -5.08 4.99
C VAL A 47 3.81 -5.40 3.61
N ARG A 48 5.13 -5.35 3.46
CA ARG A 48 5.82 -5.83 2.26
C ARG A 48 6.42 -7.19 2.57
N ILE A 49 6.11 -8.20 1.76
CA ILE A 49 6.58 -9.57 1.91
C ILE A 49 7.37 -9.94 0.66
N GLU A 50 8.59 -10.44 0.86
CA GLU A 50 9.50 -10.85 -0.20
C GLU A 50 10.02 -12.26 0.09
N GLN A 51 10.29 -13.02 -0.98
CA GLN A 51 10.97 -14.30 -0.87
C GLN A 51 12.46 -14.13 -1.18
N THR A 52 13.30 -14.64 -0.29
CA THR A 52 14.75 -14.68 -0.50
C THR A 52 15.14 -15.71 -1.55
N SER A 53 16.36 -15.62 -2.09
CA SER A 53 16.91 -16.61 -3.02
C SER A 53 16.98 -18.04 -2.45
N ALA A 54 16.97 -18.19 -1.12
CA ALA A 54 16.93 -19.46 -0.43
C ALA A 54 15.49 -19.99 -0.18
N GLY A 55 14.46 -19.27 -0.64
CA GLY A 55 13.06 -19.65 -0.50
C GLY A 55 12.39 -19.21 0.82
N ALA A 56 13.16 -18.66 1.77
CA ALA A 56 12.62 -18.12 3.02
C ALA A 56 11.92 -16.76 2.80
N LEU A 57 10.83 -16.51 3.52
CA LEU A 57 10.13 -15.22 3.50
C LEU A 57 10.82 -14.19 4.39
N ARG A 58 10.77 -12.93 3.97
CA ARG A 58 11.13 -11.74 4.74
C ARG A 58 10.03 -10.72 4.61
N ALA A 59 9.85 -9.89 5.64
CA ALA A 59 8.86 -8.84 5.58
C ALA A 59 9.30 -7.57 6.31
N THR A 60 8.68 -6.46 5.92
CA THR A 60 8.78 -5.17 6.61
C THR A 60 7.39 -4.63 6.86
N LEU A 61 7.18 -4.03 8.03
CA LEU A 61 5.94 -3.36 8.41
C LEU A 61 6.16 -1.85 8.41
N ASN A 62 5.33 -1.12 7.69
CA ASN A 62 5.31 0.35 7.69
C ASN A 62 3.98 0.84 8.29
N SER A 63 4.06 1.56 9.40
CA SER A 63 2.94 2.32 9.95
C SER A 63 2.96 3.72 9.35
N VAL A 64 2.16 3.89 8.29
CA VAL A 64 2.19 5.07 7.41
C VAL A 64 1.89 6.35 8.18
N ASP A 65 0.85 6.31 9.02
CA ASP A 65 0.38 7.48 9.76
C ASP A 65 1.31 7.87 10.93
N GLN A 66 2.24 6.99 11.29
CA GLN A 66 3.27 7.24 12.32
C GLN A 66 4.65 7.47 11.70
N GLY A 67 4.81 7.30 10.38
CA GLY A 67 6.10 7.40 9.71
C GLY A 67 7.14 6.39 10.17
N ALA A 68 6.70 5.24 10.70
CA ALA A 68 7.57 4.22 11.28
C ALA A 68 7.69 3.00 10.36
N THR A 69 8.91 2.53 10.11
CA THR A 69 9.17 1.29 9.38
C THR A 69 10.00 0.37 10.24
N MET A 70 9.56 -0.88 10.37
CA MET A 70 10.17 -1.88 11.24
C MET A 70 10.38 -3.20 10.46
N PRO A 71 11.46 -3.93 10.74
CA PRO A 71 11.59 -5.30 10.25
C PRO A 71 10.51 -6.19 10.88
N VAL A 72 10.12 -7.23 10.16
CA VAL A 72 9.31 -8.32 10.71
C VAL A 72 10.26 -9.45 11.12
N ASP A 73 10.28 -9.79 12.40
CA ASP A 73 11.23 -10.73 12.99
C ASP A 73 10.96 -12.18 12.58
N ALA A 74 9.68 -12.54 12.45
CA ALA A 74 9.25 -13.85 11.98
C ALA A 74 8.07 -13.70 11.04
N VAL A 75 8.12 -14.39 9.90
CA VAL A 75 7.03 -14.46 8.92
C VAL A 75 6.92 -15.88 8.37
N ALA A 76 5.70 -16.39 8.32
CA ALA A 76 5.38 -17.72 7.81
C ALA A 76 4.08 -17.66 7.02
N PHE A 77 4.01 -18.47 5.97
CA PHE A 77 2.79 -18.69 5.21
C PHE A 77 2.65 -20.17 4.90
N ASP A 78 1.63 -20.78 5.48
CA ASP A 78 1.32 -22.20 5.39
C ASP A 78 -0.20 -22.38 5.36
N ASP A 79 -0.68 -23.32 4.53
CA ASP A 79 -2.11 -23.66 4.42
C ASP A 79 -3.05 -22.45 4.21
N GLY A 80 -2.57 -21.43 3.48
CA GLY A 80 -3.34 -20.20 3.23
C GLY A 80 -3.37 -19.22 4.39
N MET A 81 -2.67 -19.49 5.49
CA MET A 81 -2.59 -18.65 6.67
C MET A 81 -1.26 -17.89 6.72
N LEU A 82 -1.33 -16.56 6.78
CA LEU A 82 -0.20 -15.69 7.02
C LEU A 82 -0.05 -15.44 8.52
N ARG A 83 1.14 -15.70 9.05
CA ARG A 83 1.53 -15.33 10.42
C ARG A 83 2.79 -14.50 10.41
N PHE A 84 2.80 -13.43 11.20
CA PHE A 84 4.04 -12.68 11.39
C PHE A 84 4.11 -11.97 12.75
N ARG A 85 5.34 -11.65 13.17
CA ARG A 85 5.65 -11.03 14.47
C ARG A 85 6.61 -9.85 14.29
N VAL A 86 6.37 -8.80 15.06
CA VAL A 86 7.22 -7.62 15.21
C VAL A 86 7.49 -7.45 16.71
N GLU A 87 8.66 -7.89 17.17
CA GLU A 87 9.03 -7.95 18.58
C GLU A 87 9.18 -6.55 19.19
N ASP A 88 9.73 -5.60 18.44
CA ASP A 88 9.96 -4.21 18.89
C ASP A 88 8.71 -3.50 19.44
N ILE A 89 7.52 -3.96 19.04
CA ILE A 89 6.24 -3.37 19.42
C ILE A 89 5.28 -4.36 20.08
N ASP A 90 5.78 -5.54 20.48
CA ASP A 90 4.97 -6.67 20.97
C ASP A 90 3.77 -6.98 20.05
N GLY A 91 4.00 -6.89 18.74
CA GLY A 91 2.99 -7.00 17.69
C GLY A 91 3.00 -8.36 16.99
N SER A 92 1.83 -8.89 16.67
CA SER A 92 1.71 -10.09 15.85
C SER A 92 0.44 -10.09 15.02
N TYR A 93 0.43 -10.79 13.90
CA TYR A 93 -0.74 -10.97 13.06
C TYR A 93 -0.93 -12.44 12.70
N GLU A 94 -2.18 -12.88 12.69
CA GLU A 94 -2.61 -14.15 12.10
C GLU A 94 -3.84 -13.91 11.24
N GLY A 95 -3.79 -14.32 9.97
CA GLY A 95 -4.91 -14.13 9.05
C GLY A 95 -4.94 -15.15 7.92
N THR A 96 -6.15 -15.41 7.41
CA THR A 96 -6.40 -16.34 6.31
C THR A 96 -6.55 -15.59 5.00
N MET A 97 -5.81 -16.03 3.98
CA MET A 97 -5.89 -15.50 2.63
C MET A 97 -7.16 -15.99 1.93
N ALA A 98 -7.86 -15.08 1.25
CA ALA A 98 -8.98 -15.45 0.39
C ALA A 98 -8.52 -16.32 -0.79
N ALA A 99 -9.44 -17.10 -1.37
CA ALA A 99 -9.13 -18.02 -2.47
C ALA A 99 -8.58 -17.33 -3.73
N ASP A 100 -8.91 -16.06 -3.95
CA ASP A 100 -8.38 -15.25 -5.05
C ASP A 100 -7.07 -14.53 -4.69
N GLY A 101 -6.62 -14.65 -3.44
CA GLY A 101 -5.42 -14.00 -2.91
C GLY A 101 -5.46 -12.48 -2.93
N SER A 102 -6.64 -11.86 -3.00
CA SER A 102 -6.80 -10.41 -3.01
C SER A 102 -6.80 -9.77 -1.63
N VAL A 103 -7.19 -10.56 -0.61
CA VAL A 103 -7.27 -10.11 0.78
C VAL A 103 -6.76 -11.18 1.74
N ILE A 104 -6.31 -10.73 2.90
CA ILE A 104 -6.02 -11.57 4.06
C ILE A 104 -6.83 -11.00 5.22
N ASP A 105 -7.77 -11.79 5.73
CA ASP A 105 -8.62 -11.44 6.86
C ASP A 105 -8.05 -12.07 8.13
N GLY A 106 -7.83 -11.25 9.16
CA GLY A 106 -7.14 -11.72 10.35
C GLY A 106 -7.20 -10.78 11.54
N THR A 107 -6.41 -11.13 12.55
CA THR A 107 -6.33 -10.41 13.81
C THR A 107 -4.92 -9.91 14.02
N TRP A 108 -4.80 -8.60 14.23
CA TRP A 108 -3.62 -7.94 14.75
C TRP A 108 -3.67 -7.93 16.28
N SER A 109 -2.66 -8.47 16.93
CA SER A 109 -2.49 -8.44 18.39
C SER A 109 -1.31 -7.55 18.75
N GLN A 110 -1.48 -6.71 19.77
CA GLN A 110 -0.42 -5.86 20.30
C GLN A 110 -0.52 -5.78 21.82
N GLY A 111 0.46 -6.36 22.51
CA GLY A 111 0.37 -6.62 23.95
C GLY A 111 -0.88 -7.46 24.28
N VAL A 112 -1.77 -6.93 25.13
CA VAL A 112 -3.02 -7.59 25.55
C VAL A 112 -4.23 -7.25 24.66
N ARG A 113 -4.05 -6.41 23.63
CA ARG A 113 -5.14 -5.97 22.76
C ARG A 113 -5.14 -6.73 21.44
N ALA A 114 -6.33 -6.97 20.90
CA ALA A 114 -6.53 -7.61 19.61
C ALA A 114 -7.50 -6.76 18.76
N PHE A 115 -7.21 -6.67 17.46
CA PHE A 115 -7.92 -5.83 16.52
C PHE A 115 -8.12 -6.60 15.21
N PRO A 116 -9.34 -6.62 14.64
CA PRO A 116 -9.52 -7.17 13.30
C PRO A 116 -8.80 -6.27 12.29
N VAL A 117 -7.96 -6.88 11.44
CA VAL A 117 -7.28 -6.18 10.35
C VAL A 117 -7.41 -7.01 9.08
N ARG A 118 -8.06 -6.41 8.08
CA ARG A 118 -8.07 -6.90 6.71
C ARG A 118 -6.93 -6.23 5.95
N PHE A 119 -6.02 -7.04 5.42
CA PHE A 119 -5.01 -6.62 4.47
C PHE A 119 -5.52 -6.81 3.04
N SER A 120 -5.43 -5.78 2.21
CA SER A 120 -5.75 -5.84 0.77
C SER A 120 -4.46 -5.77 -0.04
N ARG A 121 -4.34 -6.62 -1.05
CA ARG A 121 -3.18 -6.62 -1.95
C ARG A 121 -3.13 -5.34 -2.78
N LEU A 122 -1.95 -4.75 -2.91
CA LEU A 122 -1.71 -3.59 -3.75
C LEU A 122 -1.18 -3.99 -5.15
N ALA A 123 -1.64 -3.27 -6.17
CA ALA A 123 -1.16 -3.43 -7.56
C ALA A 123 0.18 -2.74 -7.77
N GLU A 124 0.35 -1.60 -7.09
CA GLU A 124 1.51 -0.72 -7.16
C GLU A 124 2.03 -0.48 -5.75
N PRO A 125 3.34 -0.23 -5.58
CA PRO A 125 3.91 0.09 -4.29
C PRO A 125 3.18 1.24 -3.61
N PHE A 126 2.95 1.13 -2.30
CA PHE A 126 2.29 2.20 -1.55
C PHE A 126 3.15 3.47 -1.58
N ALA A 127 2.60 4.54 -2.16
CA ALA A 127 3.21 5.86 -2.19
C ALA A 127 2.36 6.87 -1.42
N LEU A 128 2.98 7.60 -0.50
CA LEU A 128 2.38 8.81 0.05
C LEU A 128 2.49 9.91 -0.99
N ASP A 129 1.36 10.50 -1.36
CA ASP A 129 1.37 11.73 -2.13
C ASP A 129 1.92 12.84 -1.24
N ARG A 130 3.14 13.29 -1.55
CA ARG A 130 3.84 14.40 -0.88
C ARG A 130 4.01 15.56 -1.86
N PRO A 131 2.93 16.19 -2.33
CA PRO A 131 3.03 17.28 -3.28
C PRO A 131 3.70 18.48 -2.59
N GLN A 132 4.74 19.02 -3.21
CA GLN A 132 5.34 20.27 -2.77
C GLN A 132 4.41 21.43 -3.15
N THR A 133 4.11 22.30 -2.20
CA THR A 133 3.42 23.58 -2.44
C THR A 133 4.28 24.74 -1.93
N PRO A 134 4.35 25.89 -2.64
CA PRO A 134 3.70 26.19 -3.92
C PRO A 134 4.32 25.43 -5.11
N GLN A 135 3.59 25.35 -6.22
CA GLN A 135 4.10 24.83 -7.49
C GLN A 135 4.51 25.99 -8.40
N PRO A 136 5.51 25.83 -9.28
CA PRO A 136 5.90 26.85 -10.23
C PRO A 136 4.76 27.20 -11.21
N PRO A 137 4.78 28.41 -11.81
CA PRO A 137 5.83 29.41 -11.68
C PRO A 137 5.77 30.14 -10.33
N PHE A 138 6.92 30.29 -9.69
CA PHE A 138 7.05 31.05 -8.45
C PHE A 138 7.02 32.56 -8.76
N PRO A 139 6.49 33.41 -7.88
CA PRO A 139 6.47 34.86 -8.07
C PRO A 139 7.86 35.53 -7.92
N TYR A 140 8.90 34.74 -7.63
CA TYR A 140 10.29 35.15 -7.49
C TYR A 140 11.19 34.28 -8.36
N ASP A 141 12.35 34.83 -8.72
CA ASP A 141 13.38 34.11 -9.47
C ASP A 141 13.98 33.00 -8.60
N THR A 142 14.14 31.81 -9.16
CA THR A 142 14.78 30.67 -8.48
C THR A 142 16.12 30.36 -9.13
N ARG A 143 17.11 29.97 -8.32
CA ARG A 143 18.40 29.47 -8.82
C ARG A 143 18.76 28.18 -8.10
N ASP A 144 19.08 27.16 -8.88
CA ASP A 144 19.70 25.94 -8.35
C ASP A 144 21.17 26.24 -8.04
N VAL A 145 21.52 26.11 -6.76
CA VAL A 145 22.88 26.33 -6.28
C VAL A 145 23.40 25.02 -5.72
N THR A 146 24.67 24.72 -6.02
CA THR A 146 25.39 23.60 -5.42
C THR A 146 26.46 24.17 -4.51
N VAL A 147 26.41 23.81 -3.22
CA VAL A 147 27.41 24.21 -2.24
C VAL A 147 28.30 23.02 -1.93
N GLU A 148 29.59 23.17 -2.23
CA GLU A 148 30.62 22.19 -1.87
C GLU A 148 31.10 22.46 -0.44
N SER A 149 31.00 21.45 0.44
CA SER A 149 31.62 21.48 1.77
C SER A 149 33.11 21.16 1.69
N ALA A 150 33.90 21.66 2.65
CA ALA A 150 35.33 21.34 2.78
C ALA A 150 35.62 19.82 2.91
N THR A 151 34.60 19.02 3.21
CA THR A 151 34.65 17.55 3.29
C THR A 151 34.31 16.85 1.97
N GLY A 152 34.13 17.57 0.86
CA GLY A 152 33.79 16.99 -0.45
C GLY A 152 32.35 16.51 -0.59
N ILE A 153 31.45 16.97 0.29
CA ILE A 153 30.01 16.71 0.19
C ILE A 153 29.39 17.88 -0.57
N SER A 154 28.72 17.55 -1.68
CA SER A 154 27.97 18.48 -2.51
C SER A 154 26.52 18.54 -2.04
N LEU A 155 26.06 19.74 -1.68
CA LEU A 155 24.68 20.00 -1.25
C LEU A 155 23.97 20.81 -2.33
N ALA A 156 22.92 20.24 -2.93
CA ALA A 156 22.04 20.96 -3.85
C ALA A 156 20.97 21.69 -3.03
N CYS A 157 20.84 22.99 -3.24
CA CYS A 157 19.82 23.81 -2.59
C CYS A 157 19.25 24.84 -3.58
N THR A 158 17.97 25.14 -3.42
CA THR A 158 17.29 26.20 -4.16
C THR A 158 17.40 27.50 -3.36
N LEU A 159 17.97 28.53 -3.97
CA LEU A 159 18.06 29.86 -3.38
C LEU A 159 16.86 30.70 -3.85
N ILE A 160 16.16 31.31 -2.88
CA ILE A 160 15.03 32.23 -3.06
C ILE A 160 15.46 33.68 -2.87
#